data_AF-A0A2T4UJG8-F1
#
_entry.id   AF-A0A2T4UJG8-F1
#
_cell.length_a   1.000
_cell.length_b   1.000
_cell.length_c   1.000
_cell.angle_alpha   90.00
_cell.angle_beta   90.00
_cell.angle_gamma   90.00
#
_symmetry.space_group_name_H-M   'P 1'
#
loop_
_entity.id
_entity.type
_entity.pdbx_description
1 polymer ?
#
loop_
_entity_poly.entity_id
_entity_poly.type
_entity_poly.pdbx_seq_one_letter_code
_entity_poly.pdbx_strand_id
1 'polypeptide(L)'
;MARADDFVLVQGIRDTRGTLARWNAAPWPVLRGWLLGSVLVTVALLAAVLAIALVSTPDATPLAFPGLNVPAGMDDVVHVLQRNALVLALHGFACVAGFIAGSSMPMEAQRYTGAVRWVHDKAGPLAILFVAAATAFSLITQALVLGSGASTLAAQGGISPALLLLGLLPHALPELVALFLPLAAWMIASRAKDWHELLAATVVTVGLAVPVLVASAFVEVYVSPHVILFLRG
;
A
#
# COMPACT_ATOMS: atom_id res chain seq x y z
N MET A 1 -7.36 -22.71 -33.97
CA MET A 1 -6.16 -21.99 -33.51
C MET A 1 -6.53 -21.26 -32.23
N ALA A 2 -6.10 -21.76 -31.07
CA ALA A 2 -6.19 -20.99 -29.83
C ALA A 2 -5.32 -19.74 -29.98
N ARG A 3 -5.82 -18.56 -29.57
CA ARG A 3 -5.09 -17.30 -29.75
C ARG A 3 -3.95 -17.26 -28.73
N ALA A 4 -2.81 -16.66 -29.07
CA ALA A 4 -1.65 -16.61 -28.18
C ALA A 4 -1.92 -15.89 -26.84
N ASP A 5 -2.93 -15.01 -26.82
CA ASP A 5 -3.48 -14.40 -25.60
C ASP A 5 -3.99 -15.46 -24.61
N ASP A 6 -4.57 -16.56 -25.12
CA ASP A 6 -5.03 -17.69 -24.31
C ASP A 6 -3.84 -18.38 -23.64
N PHE A 7 -2.68 -18.45 -24.29
CA PHE A 7 -1.48 -19.09 -23.72
C PHE A 7 -0.86 -18.28 -22.59
N VAL A 8 -0.73 -16.95 -22.74
CA VAL A 8 -0.18 -16.08 -21.68
C VAL A 8 -1.10 -16.08 -20.46
N LEU A 9 -2.41 -16.05 -20.67
CA LEU A 9 -3.39 -16.04 -19.59
C LEU A 9 -3.46 -17.41 -18.87
N VAL A 10 -3.49 -18.51 -19.63
CA VAL A 10 -3.50 -19.88 -19.07
C VAL A 10 -2.21 -20.19 -18.34
N GLN A 11 -1.06 -19.78 -18.87
CA GLN A 11 0.24 -19.95 -18.21
C GLN A 11 0.33 -19.11 -16.93
N GLY A 12 -0.07 -17.84 -16.97
CA GLY A 12 -0.10 -16.98 -15.79
C GLY A 12 -1.00 -17.53 -14.67
N ILE A 13 -2.17 -18.09 -15.01
CA ILE A 13 -3.06 -18.75 -14.04
C ILE A 13 -2.41 -20.01 -13.48
N ARG A 14 -1.78 -20.83 -14.32
CA ARG A 14 -1.09 -22.05 -13.88
C ARG A 14 0.05 -21.75 -12.91
N ASP A 15 0.89 -20.77 -13.26
CA ASP A 15 2.02 -20.36 -12.44
C ASP A 15 1.54 -19.78 -11.11
N THR A 16 0.49 -18.95 -11.15
CA THR A 16 -0.16 -18.41 -9.93
C THR A 16 -0.66 -19.54 -9.03
N ARG A 17 -1.39 -20.53 -9.57
CA ARG A 17 -1.88 -21.67 -8.79
C ARG A 17 -0.74 -22.51 -8.21
N GLY A 18 0.32 -22.73 -8.97
CA GLY A 18 1.52 -23.43 -8.51
C GLY A 18 2.19 -22.70 -7.35
N THR A 19 2.37 -21.39 -7.47
CA THR A 19 2.95 -20.53 -6.42
C THR A 19 2.10 -20.53 -5.16
N LEU A 20 0.77 -20.37 -5.29
CA LEU A 20 -0.15 -20.45 -4.16
C LEU A 20 -0.11 -21.81 -3.46
N ALA A 21 -0.02 -22.92 -4.20
CA ALA A 21 0.10 -24.25 -3.62
C ALA A 21 1.42 -24.42 -2.83
N ARG A 22 2.55 -23.91 -3.37
CA ARG A 22 3.84 -23.92 -2.66
C ARG A 22 3.79 -23.10 -1.37
N TRP A 23 3.24 -21.88 -1.44
CA TRP A 23 3.12 -21.04 -0.26
C TRP A 23 2.12 -21.58 0.75
N ASN A 24 1.05 -22.22 0.32
CA ASN A 24 0.11 -22.85 1.25
C ASN A 24 0.76 -24.00 2.05
N ALA A 25 1.71 -24.73 1.44
CA ALA A 25 2.47 -25.77 2.14
C ALA A 25 3.48 -25.19 3.15
N ALA A 26 4.06 -24.02 2.86
CA ALA A 26 5.02 -23.34 3.72
C ALA A 26 4.84 -21.81 3.65
N PRO A 27 3.85 -21.22 4.35
CA PRO A 27 3.48 -19.83 4.15
C PRO A 27 4.45 -18.85 4.82
N TRP A 28 5.02 -19.27 5.95
CA TRP A 28 5.76 -18.36 6.83
C TRP A 28 7.04 -17.76 6.26
N PRO A 29 7.88 -18.51 5.50
CA PRO A 29 9.09 -17.95 4.88
C PRO A 29 8.84 -16.72 4.00
N VAL A 30 7.67 -16.68 3.34
CA VAL A 30 7.27 -15.61 2.43
C VAL A 30 6.58 -14.49 3.20
N LEU A 31 5.57 -14.83 4.02
CA LEU A 31 4.80 -13.85 4.79
C LEU A 31 5.66 -13.03 5.75
N ARG A 32 6.67 -13.64 6.40
CA ARG A 32 7.58 -12.91 7.30
C ARG A 32 8.33 -11.79 6.57
N GLY A 33 8.76 -12.04 5.33
CA GLY A 33 9.52 -11.08 4.54
C GLY A 33 8.65 -9.89 4.17
N TRP A 34 7.43 -10.17 3.74
CA TRP A 34 6.45 -9.14 3.42
C TRP A 34 6.08 -8.34 4.66
N LEU A 35 5.73 -9.00 5.76
CA LEU A 35 5.37 -8.34 7.02
C LEU A 35 6.48 -7.43 7.55
N LEU A 36 7.73 -7.91 7.57
CA LEU A 36 8.88 -7.10 7.99
C LEU A 36 9.07 -5.89 7.07
N GLY A 37 8.99 -6.10 5.74
CA GLY A 37 9.08 -5.01 4.77
C GLY A 37 7.98 -3.97 4.97
N SER A 38 6.73 -4.40 5.17
CA SER A 38 5.59 -3.51 5.40
C SER A 38 5.73 -2.73 6.70
N VAL A 39 6.11 -3.39 7.80
CA VAL A 39 6.38 -2.72 9.08
C VAL A 39 7.47 -1.67 8.95
N LEU A 40 8.56 -1.96 8.24
CA LEU A 40 9.64 -1.00 8.01
C LEU A 40 9.16 0.24 7.24
N VAL A 41 8.37 0.05 6.18
CA VAL A 41 7.80 1.17 5.40
C VAL A 41 6.79 1.95 6.25
N THR A 42 5.94 1.28 7.03
CA THR A 42 5.00 1.92 7.95
C THR A 42 5.71 2.80 8.98
N VAL A 43 6.74 2.27 9.64
CA VAL A 43 7.53 3.03 10.63
C VAL A 43 8.21 4.22 9.98
N ALA A 44 8.81 4.04 8.80
CA ALA A 44 9.43 5.13 8.06
C ALA A 44 8.42 6.24 7.69
N LEU A 45 7.23 5.86 7.22
CA LEU A 45 6.18 6.81 6.88
C LEU A 45 5.66 7.54 8.14
N LEU A 46 5.36 6.83 9.22
CA LEU A 46 4.88 7.46 10.47
C LEU A 46 5.94 8.40 11.06
N ALA A 47 7.23 8.04 10.98
CA ALA A 47 8.32 8.92 11.38
C ALA A 47 8.39 10.18 10.50
N ALA A 48 8.20 10.05 9.19
CA ALA A 48 8.14 11.18 8.27
C ALA A 48 6.93 12.10 8.55
N VAL A 49 5.74 11.50 8.79
CA VAL A 49 4.52 12.23 9.18
C VAL A 49 4.76 13.00 10.47
N LEU A 50 5.38 12.39 11.49
CA LEU A 50 5.71 13.06 12.74
C LEU A 50 6.68 14.21 12.52
N ALA A 51 7.76 13.99 11.77
CA ALA A 51 8.76 15.02 11.48
C ALA A 51 8.12 16.21 10.78
N ILE A 52 7.26 15.97 9.78
CA ILE A 52 6.54 17.02 9.05
C ILE A 52 5.55 17.72 9.99
N ALA A 53 4.83 17.00 10.83
CA ALA A 53 3.88 17.59 11.77
C ALA A 53 4.56 18.51 12.79
N LEU A 54 5.79 18.19 13.20
CA LEU A 54 6.57 19.01 14.14
C LEU A 54 7.12 20.30 13.53
N VAL A 55 7.35 20.33 12.21
CA VAL A 55 7.93 21.51 11.53
C VAL A 55 6.89 22.33 10.74
N SER A 56 5.72 21.74 10.48
CA SER A 56 4.64 22.38 9.73
C SER A 56 3.89 23.36 10.62
N THR A 57 3.65 24.57 10.11
CA THR A 57 2.74 25.54 10.74
C THR A 57 1.31 25.05 10.60
N PRO A 58 0.52 24.96 11.69
CA PRO A 58 -0.90 24.62 11.63
C PRO A 58 -1.67 25.56 10.71
N ASP A 59 -2.60 25.01 9.91
CA ASP A 59 -3.54 25.82 9.14
C ASP A 59 -4.62 26.40 10.07
N ALA A 60 -5.08 27.62 9.78
CA ALA A 60 -6.16 28.26 10.52
C ALA A 60 -7.54 27.65 10.20
N THR A 61 -7.65 26.89 9.10
CA THR A 61 -8.86 26.21 8.67
C THR A 61 -9.10 24.96 9.51
N PRO A 62 -10.24 24.85 10.23
CA PRO A 62 -10.56 23.66 11.00
C PRO A 62 -10.60 22.39 10.15
N LEU A 63 -10.00 21.29 10.64
CA LEU A 63 -10.06 19.99 9.98
C LEU A 63 -11.10 19.14 10.68
N ALA A 64 -12.05 18.58 9.93
CA ALA A 64 -13.03 17.65 10.48
C ALA A 64 -12.34 16.31 10.78
N PHE A 65 -12.51 15.84 12.02
CA PHE A 65 -12.11 14.51 12.46
C PHE A 65 -13.31 13.86 13.16
N PRO A 66 -13.95 12.86 12.51
CA PRO A 66 -15.11 12.15 13.04
C PRO A 66 -14.89 11.61 14.45
N GLY A 67 -15.83 11.87 15.34
CA GLY A 67 -15.80 11.50 16.75
C GLY A 67 -14.92 12.37 17.65
N LEU A 68 -14.06 13.24 17.08
CA LEU A 68 -13.22 14.17 17.85
C LEU A 68 -13.82 15.58 17.89
N ASN A 69 -14.15 16.17 16.74
CA ASN A 69 -14.73 17.51 16.64
C ASN A 69 -16.00 17.61 15.79
N VAL A 70 -16.39 16.51 15.14
CA VAL A 70 -17.69 16.35 14.46
C VAL A 70 -18.28 14.99 14.84
N PRO A 71 -19.61 14.80 14.82
CA PRO A 71 -20.22 13.50 15.09
C PRO A 71 -19.72 12.42 14.12
N ALA A 72 -19.41 11.23 14.63
CA ALA A 72 -19.00 10.09 13.83
C ALA A 72 -20.21 9.37 13.21
N GLY A 73 -20.13 9.02 11.93
CA GLY A 73 -21.15 8.29 11.19
C GLY A 73 -20.59 7.16 10.33
N MET A 74 -21.49 6.36 9.76
CA MET A 74 -21.10 5.28 8.84
C MET A 74 -20.51 5.81 7.53
N ASP A 75 -20.90 7.01 7.10
CA ASP A 75 -20.35 7.66 5.91
C ASP A 75 -18.85 7.94 6.06
N ASP A 76 -18.38 8.21 7.29
CA ASP A 76 -16.96 8.41 7.58
C ASP A 76 -16.17 7.10 7.42
N VAL A 77 -16.73 5.98 7.87
CA VAL A 77 -16.12 4.65 7.68
C VAL A 77 -16.01 4.34 6.19
N VAL A 78 -17.07 4.61 5.41
CA VAL A 78 -17.05 4.42 3.96
C VAL A 78 -16.02 5.32 3.30
N HIS A 79 -15.88 6.57 3.74
CA HIS A 79 -14.89 7.49 3.22
C HIS A 79 -13.46 7.00 3.45
N VAL A 80 -13.14 6.56 4.68
CA VAL A 80 -11.85 5.95 5.02
C VAL A 80 -11.58 4.73 4.15
N LEU A 81 -12.57 3.84 4.02
CA LEU A 81 -12.46 2.64 3.20
C LEU A 81 -12.23 2.94 1.71
N GLN A 82 -12.88 3.96 1.16
CA GLN A 82 -12.67 4.35 -0.24
C GLN A 82 -11.24 4.83 -0.49
N ARG A 83 -10.69 5.66 0.41
CA ARG A 83 -9.30 6.14 0.32
C ARG A 83 -8.31 4.98 0.44
N ASN A 84 -8.52 4.08 1.40
CA ASN A 84 -7.65 2.92 1.61
C ASN A 84 -7.75 1.90 0.48
N ALA A 85 -8.96 1.65 -0.05
CA ALA A 85 -9.17 0.78 -1.19
C ALA A 85 -8.46 1.31 -2.45
N LEU A 86 -8.45 2.63 -2.67
CA LEU A 86 -7.72 3.24 -3.78
C LEU A 86 -6.20 2.98 -3.64
N VAL A 87 -5.63 3.21 -2.46
CA VAL A 87 -4.20 2.94 -2.20
C VAL A 87 -3.88 1.45 -2.39
N LEU A 88 -4.70 0.56 -1.83
CA LEU A 88 -4.53 -0.89 -1.99
C LEU A 88 -4.63 -1.31 -3.46
N ALA A 89 -5.57 -0.74 -4.22
CA ALA A 89 -5.73 -1.02 -5.64
C ALA A 89 -4.50 -0.57 -6.43
N LEU A 90 -3.95 0.62 -6.16
CA LEU A 90 -2.73 1.11 -6.80
C LEU A 90 -1.54 0.19 -6.51
N HIS A 91 -1.37 -0.27 -5.28
CA HIS A 91 -0.33 -1.24 -4.93
C HIS A 91 -0.55 -2.61 -5.59
N GLY A 92 -1.79 -3.08 -5.66
CA GLY A 92 -2.15 -4.29 -6.42
C GLY A 92 -1.81 -4.15 -7.91
N PHE A 93 -2.13 -3.00 -8.51
CA PHE A 93 -1.77 -2.70 -9.90
C PHE A 93 -0.26 -2.63 -10.11
N ALA A 94 0.51 -2.13 -9.13
CA ALA A 94 1.97 -2.15 -9.20
C ALA A 94 2.52 -3.59 -9.29
N CYS A 95 1.94 -4.54 -8.54
CA CYS A 95 2.28 -5.95 -8.63
C CYS A 95 1.91 -6.56 -9.98
N VAL A 96 0.70 -6.28 -10.49
CA VAL A 96 0.26 -6.72 -11.83
C VAL A 96 1.16 -6.14 -12.93
N ALA A 97 1.49 -4.85 -12.85
CA ALA A 97 2.40 -4.19 -13.79
C ALA A 97 3.80 -4.80 -13.72
N GLY A 98 4.29 -5.12 -12.53
CA GLY A 98 5.56 -5.83 -12.33
C GLY A 98 5.56 -7.22 -12.95
N PHE A 99 4.46 -7.98 -12.83
CA PHE A 99 4.29 -9.26 -13.54
C PHE A 99 4.33 -9.06 -15.06
N ILE A 100 3.53 -8.16 -15.59
CA ILE A 100 3.48 -7.90 -17.04
C ILE A 100 4.87 -7.50 -17.55
N ALA A 101 5.54 -6.59 -16.84
CA ALA A 101 6.83 -6.06 -17.24
C ALA A 101 7.99 -7.05 -17.09
N GLY A 102 7.98 -7.86 -16.02
CA GLY A 102 9.07 -8.74 -15.67
C GLY A 102 8.96 -10.16 -16.25
N SER A 103 7.74 -10.65 -16.52
CA SER A 103 7.53 -11.99 -17.09
C SER A 103 6.88 -11.97 -18.47
N SER A 104 5.74 -11.29 -18.65
CA SER A 104 4.98 -11.40 -19.91
C SER A 104 5.64 -10.68 -21.09
N MET A 105 6.11 -9.44 -20.89
CA MET A 105 6.74 -8.64 -21.96
C MET A 105 8.01 -9.28 -22.54
N PRO A 106 8.95 -9.82 -21.73
CA PRO A 106 10.13 -10.51 -22.26
C PRO A 106 9.79 -11.75 -23.11
N MET A 107 8.72 -12.47 -22.76
CA MET A 107 8.25 -13.62 -23.55
C MET A 107 7.69 -13.19 -24.90
N GLU A 108 6.92 -12.10 -24.93
CA GLU A 108 6.42 -11.52 -26.18
C GLU A 108 7.54 -10.90 -27.02
N ALA A 109 8.56 -10.28 -26.40
CA ALA A 109 9.71 -9.69 -27.08
C ALA A 109 10.47 -10.69 -27.97
N GLN A 110 10.51 -11.97 -27.57
CA GLN A 110 11.14 -13.04 -28.35
C GLN A 110 10.48 -13.28 -29.71
N ARG A 111 9.23 -12.82 -29.91
CA ARG A 111 8.51 -12.92 -31.19
C ARG A 111 8.89 -11.84 -32.19
N TYR A 112 9.50 -10.76 -31.73
CA TYR A 112 9.87 -9.62 -32.57
C TYR A 112 11.36 -9.65 -32.93
N THR A 113 11.72 -8.94 -34.00
CA THR A 113 13.11 -8.76 -34.43
C THR A 113 13.41 -7.27 -34.67
N GLY A 114 14.69 -6.91 -34.71
CA GLY A 114 15.12 -5.54 -35.00
C GLY A 114 14.68 -4.51 -33.95
N ALA A 115 14.27 -3.32 -34.41
CA ALA A 115 13.91 -2.19 -33.56
C ALA A 115 12.71 -2.49 -32.63
N VAL A 116 11.75 -3.29 -33.08
CA VAL A 116 10.54 -3.63 -32.29
C VAL A 116 10.93 -4.46 -31.07
N ARG A 117 11.81 -5.46 -31.24
CA ARG A 117 12.36 -6.24 -30.12
C ARG A 117 13.10 -5.34 -29.13
N TRP A 118 13.92 -4.42 -29.62
CA TRP A 118 14.65 -3.49 -28.77
C TRP A 118 13.73 -2.62 -27.91
N VAL A 119 12.61 -2.14 -28.46
CA VAL A 119 11.60 -1.39 -27.69
C VAL A 119 10.99 -2.26 -26.60
N HIS A 120 10.58 -3.50 -26.92
CA HIS A 120 10.01 -4.42 -25.93
C HIS A 120 11.00 -4.77 -24.81
N ASP A 121 12.28 -4.98 -25.14
CA ASP A 121 13.34 -5.26 -24.17
C ASP A 121 13.59 -4.07 -23.21
N LYS A 122 13.36 -2.83 -23.67
CA LYS A 122 13.51 -1.62 -22.85
C LYS A 122 12.25 -1.22 -22.09
N ALA A 123 11.07 -1.63 -22.56
CA ALA A 123 9.79 -1.30 -21.93
C ALA A 123 9.70 -1.83 -20.49
N GLY A 124 10.21 -3.03 -20.21
CA GLY A 124 10.18 -3.64 -18.88
C GLY A 124 10.89 -2.82 -17.80
N PRO A 125 12.21 -2.54 -17.95
CA PRO A 125 12.95 -1.71 -16.99
C PRO A 125 12.38 -0.30 -16.81
N LEU A 126 11.88 0.33 -17.88
CA LEU A 126 11.26 1.65 -17.80
C LEU A 126 9.93 1.60 -17.03
N ALA A 127 9.12 0.56 -17.20
CA ALA A 127 7.89 0.37 -16.44
C ALA A 127 8.17 0.18 -14.95
N ILE A 128 9.18 -0.61 -14.59
CA ILE A 128 9.61 -0.80 -13.20
C ILE A 128 10.07 0.53 -12.58
N LEU A 129 10.88 1.30 -13.31
CA LEU A 129 11.33 2.62 -12.87
C LEU A 129 10.15 3.57 -12.65
N PHE A 130 9.19 3.58 -13.56
CA PHE A 130 7.99 4.39 -13.45
C PHE A 130 7.16 4.03 -12.20
N VAL A 131 6.92 2.73 -11.96
CA VAL A 131 6.19 2.26 -10.77
C VAL A 131 6.91 2.65 -9.48
N ALA A 132 8.24 2.52 -9.44
CA ALA A 132 9.04 2.94 -8.30
C ALA A 132 8.94 4.45 -8.05
N ALA A 133 9.03 5.27 -9.10
CA ALA A 133 8.90 6.72 -9.01
C ALA A 133 7.51 7.15 -8.56
N ALA A 134 6.45 6.54 -9.11
CA ALA A 134 5.07 6.80 -8.70
C ALA A 134 4.81 6.42 -7.23
N THR A 135 5.39 5.31 -6.77
CA THR A 135 5.31 4.88 -5.38
C THR A 135 6.02 5.88 -4.45
N ALA A 136 7.24 6.29 -4.79
CA ALA A 136 7.99 7.27 -4.01
C ALA A 136 7.25 8.62 -3.94
N PHE A 137 6.75 9.10 -5.07
CA PHE A 137 5.92 10.30 -5.14
C PHE A 137 4.70 10.20 -4.22
N SER A 138 3.95 9.09 -4.30
CA SER A 138 2.78 8.85 -3.45
C SER A 138 3.12 8.87 -1.96
N LEU A 139 4.20 8.20 -1.53
CA LEU A 139 4.63 8.18 -0.14
C LEU A 139 5.02 9.57 0.37
N ILE A 140 5.73 10.35 -0.45
CA ILE A 140 6.10 11.74 -0.11
C ILE A 140 4.85 12.60 0.06
N THR A 141 3.92 12.54 -0.89
CA THR A 141 2.67 13.29 -0.82
C THR A 141 1.84 12.90 0.41
N GLN A 142 1.75 11.60 0.72
CA GLN A 142 1.07 11.11 1.92
C GLN A 142 1.73 11.66 3.19
N ALA A 143 3.05 11.60 3.30
CA ALA A 143 3.76 12.14 4.45
C ALA A 143 3.50 13.65 4.65
N LEU A 144 3.51 14.41 3.55
CA LEU A 144 3.23 15.85 3.58
C LEU A 144 1.80 16.16 4.00
N VAL A 145 0.80 15.51 3.39
CA VAL A 145 -0.62 15.76 3.67
C VAL A 145 -1.01 15.30 5.07
N LEU A 146 -0.58 14.11 5.47
CA LEU A 146 -0.88 13.58 6.81
C LEU A 146 -0.12 14.36 7.89
N GLY A 147 1.13 14.75 7.63
CA GLY A 147 1.94 15.53 8.58
C GLY A 147 1.38 16.92 8.82
N SER A 148 1.03 17.66 7.75
CA SER A 148 0.41 18.98 7.89
C SER A 148 -0.98 18.90 8.52
N GLY A 149 -1.77 17.86 8.17
CA GLY A 149 -3.05 17.57 8.80
C GLY A 149 -2.93 17.26 10.29
N ALA A 150 -1.94 16.44 10.68
CA ALA A 150 -1.67 16.12 12.07
C ALA A 150 -1.21 17.35 12.88
N SER A 151 -0.37 18.23 12.30
CA SER A 151 0.00 19.51 12.94
C SER A 151 -1.25 20.36 13.22
N THR A 152 -2.13 20.45 12.23
CA THR A 152 -3.36 21.24 12.29
C THR A 152 -4.36 20.68 13.31
N LEU A 153 -4.61 19.37 13.30
CA LEU A 153 -5.47 18.69 14.27
C LEU A 153 -4.91 18.74 15.70
N ALA A 154 -3.59 18.60 15.85
CA ALA A 154 -2.92 18.70 17.14
C ALA A 154 -3.11 20.10 17.75
N ALA A 155 -2.92 21.15 16.95
CA ALA A 155 -3.16 22.54 17.37
C ALA A 155 -4.63 22.80 17.72
N GLN A 156 -5.58 22.32 16.91
CA GLN A 156 -7.02 22.44 17.18
C GLN A 156 -7.44 21.71 18.47
N GLY A 157 -6.86 20.53 18.70
CA GLY A 157 -7.13 19.70 19.86
C GLY A 157 -6.36 20.10 21.11
N GLY A 158 -5.43 21.06 21.03
CA GLY A 158 -4.55 21.42 22.16
C GLY A 158 -3.69 20.24 22.66
N ILE A 159 -3.29 19.35 21.75
CA ILE A 159 -2.48 18.16 22.04
C ILE A 159 -1.18 18.22 21.23
N SER A 160 -0.11 17.55 21.67
CA SER A 160 1.12 17.49 20.86
C SER A 160 0.93 16.55 19.65
N PRO A 161 1.59 16.82 18.50
CA PRO A 161 1.53 15.90 17.35
C PRO A 161 1.96 14.48 17.69
N ALA A 162 2.94 14.30 18.59
CA ALA A 162 3.39 12.98 19.02
C ALA A 162 2.30 12.19 19.77
N LEU A 163 1.57 12.85 20.69
CA LEU A 163 0.47 12.21 21.40
C LEU A 163 -0.74 11.97 20.49
N LEU A 164 -1.00 12.87 19.55
CA LEU A 164 -2.01 12.64 18.51
C LEU A 164 -1.68 11.38 17.71
N LEU A 165 -0.46 11.27 17.17
CA LEU A 165 -0.02 10.07 16.45
C LEU A 165 -0.11 8.80 17.30
N LEU A 166 0.26 8.88 18.58
CA LEU A 166 0.11 7.77 19.52
C LEU A 166 -1.36 7.31 19.64
N GLY A 167 -2.30 8.25 19.69
CA GLY A 167 -3.74 7.96 19.71
C GLY A 167 -4.30 7.40 18.39
N LEU A 168 -3.62 7.66 17.27
CA LEU A 168 -3.97 7.12 15.95
C LEU A 168 -3.39 5.71 15.70
N LEU A 169 -2.33 5.30 16.42
CA LEU A 169 -1.69 4.00 16.22
C LEU A 169 -2.64 2.78 16.23
N PRO A 170 -3.71 2.71 17.05
CA PRO A 170 -4.61 1.56 17.09
C PRO A 170 -5.22 1.18 15.73
N HIS A 171 -5.53 2.14 14.85
CA HIS A 171 -5.95 1.86 13.47
C HIS A 171 -4.82 2.03 12.47
N ALA A 172 -3.99 3.09 12.62
CA ALA A 172 -3.02 3.49 11.61
C ALA A 172 -1.92 2.44 11.42
N LEU A 173 -1.46 1.80 12.51
CA LEU A 173 -0.42 0.77 12.40
C LEU A 173 -0.92 -0.47 11.63
N PRO A 174 -2.02 -1.14 12.02
CA PRO A 174 -2.52 -2.29 11.25
C PRO A 174 -2.93 -1.90 9.82
N GLU A 175 -3.52 -0.72 9.63
CA GLU A 175 -3.93 -0.22 8.31
C GLU A 175 -2.73 -0.06 7.36
N LEU A 176 -1.71 0.71 7.78
CA LEU A 176 -0.54 0.96 6.95
C LEU A 176 0.26 -0.31 6.69
N VAL A 177 0.38 -1.20 7.68
CA VAL A 177 1.05 -2.49 7.48
C VAL A 177 0.32 -3.31 6.42
N ALA A 178 -1.01 -3.37 6.47
CA ALA A 178 -1.82 -4.05 5.47
C ALA A 178 -1.70 -3.42 4.08
N LEU A 179 -1.76 -2.08 3.98
CA LEU A 179 -1.62 -1.35 2.72
C LEU A 179 -0.24 -1.55 2.07
N PHE A 180 0.82 -1.71 2.87
CA PHE A 180 2.17 -1.93 2.36
C PHE A 180 2.57 -3.39 2.15
N LEU A 181 1.68 -4.36 2.40
CA LEU A 181 1.94 -5.77 2.07
C LEU A 181 2.25 -6.00 0.58
N PRO A 182 1.44 -5.49 -0.38
CA PRO A 182 1.74 -5.69 -1.79
C PRO A 182 3.02 -4.97 -2.21
N LEU A 183 3.30 -3.78 -1.65
CA LEU A 183 4.54 -3.05 -1.93
C LEU A 183 5.77 -3.84 -1.45
N ALA A 184 5.75 -4.40 -0.24
CA ALA A 184 6.83 -5.21 0.29
C ALA A 184 7.04 -6.47 -0.56
N ALA A 185 5.95 -7.15 -0.95
CA ALA A 185 5.99 -8.29 -1.85
C ALA A 185 6.61 -7.93 -3.21
N TRP A 186 6.21 -6.79 -3.77
CA TRP A 186 6.75 -6.26 -5.02
C TRP A 186 8.25 -6.00 -4.93
N MET A 187 8.72 -5.30 -3.88
CA MET A 187 10.14 -5.00 -3.69
C MET A 187 10.99 -6.27 -3.57
N ILE A 188 10.52 -7.25 -2.81
CA ILE A 188 11.23 -8.50 -2.58
C ILE A 188 11.31 -9.33 -3.87
N ALA A 189 10.19 -9.55 -4.54
CA ALA A 189 10.15 -10.27 -5.81
C ALA A 189 10.97 -9.55 -6.90
N SER A 190 10.91 -8.22 -6.95
CA SER A 190 11.70 -7.41 -7.88
C SER A 190 13.20 -7.61 -7.70
N ARG A 191 13.66 -7.65 -6.46
CA ARG A 191 15.08 -7.88 -6.13
C ARG A 191 15.52 -9.30 -6.44
N ALA A 192 14.66 -10.29 -6.22
CA ALA A 192 14.92 -11.69 -6.51
C ALA A 192 14.75 -12.05 -7.99
N LYS A 193 14.15 -11.14 -8.79
CA LYS A 193 13.71 -11.36 -10.18
C LYS A 193 12.61 -12.42 -10.32
N ASP A 194 11.85 -12.66 -9.26
CA ASP A 194 10.74 -13.62 -9.20
C ASP A 194 9.41 -13.00 -9.64
N TRP A 195 9.42 -12.28 -10.77
CA TRP A 195 8.28 -11.50 -11.27
C TRP A 195 7.01 -12.33 -11.50
N HIS A 196 7.18 -13.61 -11.83
CA HIS A 196 6.09 -14.56 -12.05
C HIS A 196 5.25 -14.81 -10.79
N GLU A 197 5.77 -14.55 -9.59
CA GLU A 197 5.05 -14.73 -8.33
C GLU A 197 4.15 -13.53 -7.96
N LEU A 198 4.28 -12.39 -8.67
CA LEU A 198 3.61 -11.14 -8.30
C LEU A 198 2.08 -11.20 -8.43
N LEU A 199 1.53 -11.97 -9.36
CA LEU A 199 0.07 -12.19 -9.43
C LEU A 199 -0.45 -12.94 -8.21
N ALA A 200 0.24 -14.01 -7.80
CA ALA A 200 -0.08 -14.74 -6.58
C ALA A 200 0.06 -13.84 -5.35
N ALA A 201 1.13 -13.05 -5.28
CA ALA A 201 1.35 -12.08 -4.21
C ALA A 201 0.22 -11.05 -4.14
N THR A 202 -0.27 -10.56 -5.28
CA THR A 202 -1.41 -9.62 -5.34
C THR A 202 -2.64 -10.22 -4.69
N VAL A 203 -3.01 -11.46 -5.05
CA VAL A 203 -4.18 -12.14 -4.50
C VAL A 203 -4.06 -12.30 -2.99
N VAL A 204 -2.92 -12.78 -2.50
CA VAL A 204 -2.71 -13.03 -1.06
C VAL A 204 -2.69 -11.72 -0.28
N THR A 205 -1.92 -10.74 -0.73
CA THR A 205 -1.75 -9.47 -0.01
C THR A 205 -3.04 -8.65 0.02
N VAL A 206 -3.81 -8.60 -1.07
CA VAL A 206 -5.13 -7.96 -1.10
C VAL A 206 -6.12 -8.72 -0.21
N GLY A 207 -6.15 -10.06 -0.30
CA GLY A 207 -7.03 -10.89 0.53
C GLY A 207 -6.78 -10.74 2.02
N LEU A 208 -5.51 -10.55 2.41
CA LEU A 208 -5.12 -10.23 3.79
C LEU A 208 -5.43 -8.79 4.18
N ALA A 209 -5.21 -7.83 3.27
CA ALA A 209 -5.35 -6.41 3.59
C ALA A 209 -6.81 -6.01 3.79
N VAL A 210 -7.73 -6.44 2.92
CA VAL A 210 -9.16 -6.05 2.97
C VAL A 210 -9.78 -6.18 4.37
N PRO A 211 -9.74 -7.34 5.06
CA PRO A 211 -10.35 -7.45 6.39
C PRO A 211 -9.67 -6.55 7.42
N VAL A 212 -8.36 -6.33 7.32
CA VAL A 212 -7.62 -5.42 8.21
C VAL A 212 -8.05 -3.98 7.98
N LEU A 213 -8.20 -3.54 6.72
CA LEU A 213 -8.67 -2.19 6.40
C LEU A 213 -10.09 -1.94 6.90
N VAL A 214 -10.97 -2.95 6.79
CA VAL A 214 -12.31 -2.87 7.37
C VAL A 214 -12.24 -2.66 8.88
N ALA A 215 -11.49 -3.51 9.59
CA ALA A 215 -11.34 -3.37 11.03
C ALA A 215 -10.72 -2.01 11.43
N SER A 216 -9.65 -1.59 10.76
CA SER A 216 -8.99 -0.31 10.99
C SER A 216 -9.92 0.88 10.79
N ALA A 217 -10.74 0.90 9.74
CA ALA A 217 -11.67 2.00 9.50
C ALA A 217 -12.70 2.17 10.63
N PHE A 218 -13.21 1.07 11.19
CA PHE A 218 -14.07 1.14 12.38
C PHE A 218 -13.31 1.63 13.61
N VAL A 219 -12.06 1.21 13.80
CA VAL A 219 -11.21 1.68 14.91
C VAL A 219 -10.91 3.18 14.75
N GLU A 220 -10.64 3.66 13.54
CA GLU A 220 -10.39 5.08 13.26
C GLU A 220 -11.59 5.95 13.63
N VAL A 221 -12.78 5.56 13.21
CA VAL A 221 -13.99 6.37 13.38
C VAL A 221 -14.57 6.27 14.79
N TYR A 222 -14.55 5.09 15.40
CA TYR A 222 -15.26 4.84 16.66
C TYR A 222 -14.37 4.66 17.89
N VAL A 223 -13.07 4.42 17.74
CA VAL A 223 -12.18 4.10 18.87
C VAL A 223 -11.09 5.14 19.05
N SER A 224 -10.39 5.51 17.97
CA SER A 224 -9.30 6.48 18.03
C SER A 224 -9.67 7.84 18.61
N PRO A 225 -10.88 8.41 18.38
CA PRO A 225 -11.25 9.66 19.03
C PRO A 225 -11.23 9.57 20.56
N HIS A 226 -11.70 8.45 21.12
CA HIS A 226 -11.68 8.23 22.57
C HIS A 226 -10.25 8.07 23.11
N VAL A 227 -9.36 7.41 22.37
CA VAL A 227 -7.95 7.31 22.75
C VAL A 227 -7.28 8.68 22.73
N ILE A 228 -7.53 9.49 21.70
CA ILE A 228 -6.99 10.85 21.58
C ILE A 228 -7.50 11.74 22.73
N LEU A 229 -8.80 11.70 23.02
CA LEU A 229 -9.39 12.46 24.11
C LEU A 229 -8.81 12.04 25.47
N PHE A 230 -8.61 10.74 25.69
CA PHE A 230 -7.95 10.24 26.90
C PHE A 230 -6.50 10.73 27.03
N LEU A 231 -5.73 10.73 25.94
CA LEU A 231 -4.35 11.20 25.94
C LEU A 231 -4.21 12.72 26.09
N ARG A 232 -5.26 13.47 25.74
CA ARG A 232 -5.31 14.93 25.89
C ARG A 232 -5.39 15.36 27.37
N GLY A 233 -6.07 14.57 28.21
CA GLY A 233 -6.39 14.92 29.60
C GLY A 233 -7.76 15.58 29.72
#